data_AF-A0A2I0ABX7-F1
#
_entry.id   AF-A0A2I0ABX7-F1
#
_cell.length_a   1.000
_cell.length_b   1.000
_cell.length_c   1.000
_cell.angle_alpha   90.00
_cell.angle_beta   90.00
_cell.angle_gamma   90.00
#
_symmetry.space_group_name_H-M   'P 1'
#
loop_
_entity.id
_entity.type
_entity.pdbx_description
1 polymer ?
#
loop_
_entity_poly.entity_id
_entity_poly.type
_entity_poly.pdbx_seq_one_letter_code
_entity_poly.pdbx_strand_id
1 'polypeptide(L)'
;MWLEILCGVLIYNVFRRFIFGDVDVPDVDAGSSDPSFAVADRLEKIYGGKAYVGLRIPDPETSSRRHVDVVLVTKREVMVVAVRNFSGFVDVGEGGNWVCTVDNKHKPEFHPDPVLELTRQIEIVESYMQLRGLSLPKGNITAKVILPNPTCRPAYPITFHPEVISYDKWAELKSEKKTGVSSWIKDAFHGSKSGAQDEVFQKLHFILSTAPMWDRLEFKGDRHILGEFIEFKGNSDDLQALRLVNRSKVSRFTVQKASMLGLGRSRLQVLLSPRDYRADAASAFEWEELSVKPSTEVLFQPLNSNKACKFKLSNIISVSLSA
;
A
#
# COMPACT_ATOMS: atom_id res chain seq x y z
N MET A 1 12.57 38.07 28.01
CA MET A 1 12.91 36.64 28.03
C MET A 1 11.70 35.70 28.03
N TRP A 2 10.93 35.52 29.10
CA TRP A 2 9.80 34.57 29.09
C TRP A 2 8.65 34.94 28.14
N LEU A 3 8.36 36.24 28.02
CA LEU A 3 7.32 36.76 27.12
C LEU A 3 7.68 36.55 25.63
N GLU A 4 8.96 36.66 25.28
CA GLU A 4 9.46 36.44 23.92
C GLU A 4 9.45 34.96 23.54
N ILE A 5 9.72 34.07 24.50
CA ILE A 5 9.59 32.62 24.30
C ILE A 5 8.12 32.24 24.10
N LEU A 6 7.21 32.82 24.90
CA LEU A 6 5.77 32.57 24.77
C LEU A 6 5.22 33.08 23.43
N CYS A 7 5.62 34.30 23.02
CA CYS A 7 5.31 34.84 21.69
C CYS A 7 5.92 34.00 20.57
N GLY A 8 7.16 33.53 20.73
CA GLY A 8 7.82 32.66 19.77
C GLY A 8 7.09 31.32 19.59
N VAL A 9 6.61 30.70 20.67
CA VAL A 9 5.82 29.46 20.64
C VAL A 9 4.43 29.70 20.03
N LEU A 10 3.78 30.83 20.33
CA LEU A 10 2.51 31.22 19.71
C LEU A 10 2.66 31.45 18.21
N ILE A 11 3.66 32.22 17.79
CA ILE A 11 3.96 32.47 16.37
C ILE A 11 4.33 31.16 15.69
N TYR A 12 5.14 30.30 16.31
CA TYR A 12 5.47 28.98 15.79
C TYR A 12 4.23 28.09 15.64
N ASN A 13 3.32 28.07 16.62
CA ASN A 13 2.07 27.30 16.53
C ASN A 13 1.12 27.86 15.47
N VAL A 14 1.06 29.19 15.29
CA VAL A 14 0.27 29.83 14.23
C VAL A 14 0.88 29.58 12.86
N PHE A 15 2.21 29.69 12.70
CA PHE A 15 2.92 29.33 11.47
C PHE A 15 2.80 27.83 11.17
N ARG A 16 2.88 26.98 12.18
CA ARG A 16 2.64 25.54 12.05
C ARG A 16 1.21 25.28 11.59
N ARG A 17 0.20 25.95 12.15
CA ARG A 17 -1.18 25.85 11.68
C ARG A 17 -1.39 26.39 10.26
N PHE A 18 -0.69 27.44 9.84
CA PHE A 18 -0.82 27.99 8.49
C PHE A 18 -0.06 27.19 7.42
N ILE A 19 1.11 26.61 7.77
CA ILE A 19 1.92 25.77 6.86
C ILE A 19 1.41 24.32 6.82
N PHE A 20 1.01 23.79 7.97
CA PHE A 20 0.45 22.45 8.17
C PHE A 20 -1.04 22.53 8.47
N GLY A 21 -1.77 23.31 7.65
CA GLY A 21 -3.23 23.49 7.72
C GLY A 21 -3.94 22.31 8.35
N ASP A 22 -4.64 22.58 9.46
CA ASP A 22 -5.67 21.68 9.98
C ASP A 22 -6.55 21.30 8.78
N VAL A 23 -6.35 20.09 8.29
CA VAL A 23 -7.17 19.57 7.22
C VAL A 23 -8.45 19.17 7.93
N ASP A 24 -9.44 20.05 7.88
CA ASP A 24 -10.84 19.66 8.00
C ASP A 24 -11.12 18.68 6.85
N VAL A 25 -10.75 17.41 7.08
CA VAL A 25 -11.14 16.27 6.27
C VAL A 25 -12.58 15.98 6.65
N PRO A 26 -13.52 15.95 5.70
CA PRO A 26 -14.89 15.59 6.01
C PRO A 26 -14.94 14.20 6.65
N ASP A 27 -15.77 14.11 7.68
CA ASP A 27 -16.12 12.94 8.46
C ASP A 27 -16.68 11.82 7.55
N VAL A 28 -15.76 10.98 7.09
CA VAL A 28 -15.99 9.68 6.47
C VAL A 28 -14.78 8.85 6.90
N ASP A 29 -14.98 7.57 7.21
CA ASP A 29 -13.94 6.57 7.57
C ASP A 29 -12.74 6.44 6.58
N ALA A 30 -12.63 7.32 5.59
CA ALA A 30 -11.51 7.56 4.67
C ALA A 30 -10.30 8.30 5.31
N GLY A 31 -10.34 8.59 6.61
CA GLY A 31 -9.27 9.30 7.34
C GLY A 31 -8.09 8.43 7.80
N SER A 32 -8.25 7.11 7.85
CA SER A 32 -7.18 6.19 8.26
C SER A 32 -6.34 5.76 7.05
N SER A 33 -5.02 5.90 7.16
CA SER A 33 -4.10 5.31 6.18
C SER A 33 -4.32 3.81 6.12
N ASP A 34 -4.26 3.22 4.94
CA ASP A 34 -4.35 1.77 4.80
C ASP A 34 -3.23 1.12 5.65
N PRO A 35 -3.59 0.26 6.63
CA PRO A 35 -2.65 -0.33 7.58
C PRO A 35 -1.60 -1.19 6.88
N SER A 36 -1.87 -1.65 5.66
CA SER A 36 -0.97 -2.48 4.86
C SER A 36 0.34 -1.76 4.54
N PHE A 37 0.34 -0.43 4.37
CA PHE A 37 1.58 0.33 4.13
C PHE A 37 2.46 0.40 5.37
N ALA A 38 1.88 0.61 6.55
CA ALA A 38 2.64 0.64 7.80
C ALA A 38 3.21 -0.76 8.14
N VAL A 39 2.43 -1.80 7.89
CA VAL A 39 2.89 -3.19 8.01
C VAL A 39 4.02 -3.47 7.02
N ALA A 40 3.87 -3.10 5.75
CA ALA A 40 4.88 -3.29 4.72
C ALA A 40 6.21 -2.60 5.05
N ASP A 41 6.19 -1.30 5.37
CA ASP A 41 7.38 -0.53 5.75
C ASP A 41 8.10 -1.14 6.96
N ARG A 42 7.34 -1.60 7.96
CA ARG A 42 7.91 -2.27 9.12
C ARG A 42 8.48 -3.65 8.78
N LEU A 43 7.82 -4.43 7.93
CA LEU A 43 8.33 -5.73 7.47
C LEU A 43 9.64 -5.57 6.69
N GLU A 44 9.74 -4.57 5.81
CA GLU A 44 10.98 -4.23 5.11
C GLU A 44 12.10 -3.88 6.10
N LYS A 45 11.80 -3.12 7.16
CA LYS A 45 12.78 -2.79 8.22
C LYS A 45 13.23 -4.00 9.04
N ILE A 46 12.33 -4.94 9.31
CA ILE A 46 12.61 -6.12 10.15
C ILE A 46 13.39 -7.17 9.37
N TYR A 47 12.88 -7.56 8.20
CA TYR A 47 13.37 -8.70 7.42
C TYR A 47 14.31 -8.29 6.28
N GLY A 48 14.37 -7.00 5.95
CA GLY A 48 14.97 -6.53 4.71
C GLY A 48 14.13 -6.89 3.48
N GLY A 49 14.61 -6.50 2.30
CA GLY A 49 13.94 -6.80 1.04
C GLY A 49 13.00 -5.69 0.58
N LYS A 50 11.99 -6.05 -0.21
CA LYS A 50 11.02 -5.11 -0.80
C LYS A 50 9.61 -5.66 -0.70
N ALA A 51 8.69 -4.83 -0.24
CA ALA A 51 7.28 -5.11 -0.13
C ALA A 51 6.50 -4.54 -1.33
N TYR A 52 5.51 -5.31 -1.77
CA TYR A 52 4.55 -4.94 -2.80
C TYR A 52 3.17 -4.90 -2.17
N VAL A 53 2.53 -3.74 -2.16
CA VAL A 53 1.28 -3.50 -1.42
C VAL A 53 0.12 -3.37 -2.39
N GLY A 54 -1.00 -4.04 -2.11
CA GLY A 54 -2.26 -3.91 -2.84
C GLY A 54 -2.25 -4.57 -4.22
N LEU A 55 -1.67 -5.76 -4.35
CA LEU A 55 -1.65 -6.50 -5.62
C LEU A 55 -3.05 -7.04 -5.96
N ARG A 56 -3.34 -7.13 -7.25
CA ARG A 56 -4.59 -7.63 -7.85
C ARG A 56 -4.28 -8.79 -8.79
N ILE A 57 -3.91 -9.92 -8.23
CA ILE A 57 -3.43 -11.08 -9.00
C ILE A 57 -4.60 -11.75 -9.74
N PRO A 58 -4.51 -11.97 -11.06
CA PRO A 58 -5.51 -12.72 -11.80
C PRO A 58 -5.62 -14.16 -11.27
N ASP A 59 -6.82 -14.56 -10.90
CA ASP A 59 -7.17 -15.92 -10.50
C ASP A 59 -7.45 -16.77 -11.75
N PRO A 60 -6.67 -17.83 -12.01
CA PRO A 60 -6.84 -18.67 -13.19
C PRO A 60 -8.18 -19.43 -13.17
N GLU A 61 -8.77 -19.67 -12.00
CA GLU A 61 -9.99 -20.47 -11.87
C GLU A 61 -11.24 -19.59 -12.00
N THR A 62 -11.24 -18.40 -11.39
CA THR A 62 -12.45 -17.56 -11.32
C THR A 62 -12.48 -16.42 -12.34
N SER A 63 -11.44 -16.26 -13.17
CA SER A 63 -11.28 -15.15 -14.12
C SER A 63 -11.39 -13.75 -13.48
N SER A 64 -11.31 -13.67 -12.15
CA SER A 64 -11.39 -12.44 -11.37
C SER A 64 -10.02 -12.10 -10.81
N ARG A 65 -9.80 -10.82 -10.46
CA ARG A 65 -8.56 -10.40 -9.80
C ARG A 65 -8.73 -10.54 -8.29
N ARG A 66 -7.79 -11.22 -7.63
CA ARG A 66 -7.76 -11.44 -6.19
C ARG A 66 -6.85 -10.42 -5.53
N HIS A 67 -7.34 -9.81 -4.45
CA HIS A 67 -6.58 -8.83 -3.70
C HIS A 67 -5.57 -9.52 -2.78
N VAL A 68 -4.33 -9.05 -2.81
CA VAL A 68 -3.27 -9.45 -1.88
C VAL A 68 -2.73 -8.19 -1.21
N ASP A 69 -2.84 -8.14 0.12
CA ASP A 69 -2.55 -6.90 0.87
C ASP A 69 -1.07 -6.55 0.78
N VAL A 70 -0.17 -7.49 1.12
CA VAL A 70 1.27 -7.29 1.02
C VAL A 70 1.97 -8.58 0.56
N VAL A 71 2.93 -8.45 -0.36
CA VAL A 71 3.91 -9.49 -0.70
C VAL A 71 5.31 -8.95 -0.42
N LEU A 72 5.99 -9.51 0.57
CA LEU A 72 7.37 -9.17 0.92
C LEU A 72 8.34 -10.15 0.25
N VAL A 73 9.25 -9.62 -0.55
CA VAL A 73 10.33 -10.38 -1.17
C VAL A 73 11.62 -10.15 -0.41
N THR A 74 12.16 -11.22 0.18
CA THR A 74 13.44 -11.19 0.89
C THR A 74 14.44 -12.11 0.20
N LYS A 75 15.71 -12.07 0.63
CA LYS A 75 16.71 -13.07 0.21
C LYS A 75 16.43 -14.48 0.77
N ARG A 76 15.43 -14.65 1.66
CA ARG A 76 15.15 -15.90 2.40
C ARG A 76 13.84 -16.57 2.03
N GLU A 77 12.85 -15.79 1.58
CA GLU A 77 11.52 -16.26 1.26
C GLU A 77 10.71 -15.14 0.59
N VAL A 78 9.58 -15.53 0.01
CA VAL A 78 8.48 -14.65 -0.35
C VAL A 78 7.40 -14.79 0.71
N MET A 79 7.06 -13.71 1.40
CA MET A 79 6.03 -13.73 2.44
C MET A 79 4.77 -13.04 1.91
N VAL A 80 3.68 -13.79 1.82
CA VAL A 80 2.35 -13.26 1.51
C VAL A 80 1.68 -12.92 2.84
N VAL A 81 1.23 -11.68 2.97
CA VAL A 81 0.70 -11.15 4.22
C VAL A 81 -0.71 -10.64 4.02
N ALA A 82 -1.63 -11.18 4.82
CA ALA A 82 -2.97 -10.65 5.00
C ALA A 82 -2.98 -9.70 6.20
N VAL A 83 -3.36 -8.45 5.98
CA VAL A 83 -3.46 -7.43 7.04
C VAL A 83 -4.92 -7.30 7.46
N ARG A 84 -5.20 -7.57 8.72
CA ARG A 84 -6.56 -7.51 9.27
C ARG A 84 -6.60 -6.55 10.44
N ASN A 85 -7.09 -5.34 10.18
CA ASN A 85 -7.16 -4.25 11.16
C ASN A 85 -8.43 -4.33 12.03
N PHE A 86 -8.73 -5.52 12.56
CA PHE A 86 -9.87 -5.74 13.43
C PHE A 86 -9.74 -4.95 14.73
N SER A 87 -10.86 -4.72 15.42
CA SER A 87 -10.90 -4.05 16.72
C SER A 87 -11.85 -4.80 17.64
N GLY A 88 -11.70 -4.63 18.95
CA GLY A 88 -12.53 -5.33 19.93
C GLY A 88 -12.14 -6.80 20.09
N PHE A 89 -13.07 -7.62 20.56
CA PHE A 89 -12.86 -9.06 20.75
C PHE A 89 -13.09 -9.81 19.44
N VAL A 90 -12.17 -10.70 19.07
CA VAL A 90 -12.26 -11.49 17.83
C VAL A 90 -12.27 -12.98 18.19
N ASP A 91 -13.28 -13.72 17.74
CA ASP A 91 -13.43 -15.15 18.02
C ASP A 91 -13.75 -15.95 16.74
N VAL A 92 -13.63 -17.27 16.83
CA VAL A 92 -14.03 -18.19 15.76
C VAL A 92 -15.52 -18.49 15.90
N GLY A 93 -16.31 -17.99 14.96
CA GLY A 93 -17.73 -18.25 14.87
C GLY A 93 -18.06 -19.58 14.20
N GLU A 94 -19.37 -19.81 14.00
CA GLU A 94 -19.86 -21.00 13.32
C GLU A 94 -19.33 -21.08 11.88
N GLY A 95 -18.84 -22.26 11.49
CA GLY A 95 -18.27 -22.50 10.16
C GLY A 95 -16.85 -21.99 9.96
N GLY A 96 -16.15 -21.54 11.03
CA GLY A 96 -14.74 -21.13 10.97
C GLY A 96 -14.54 -19.64 10.62
N ASN A 97 -15.61 -18.90 10.33
CA ASN A 97 -15.56 -17.47 10.11
C ASN A 97 -15.14 -16.73 11.39
N TRP A 98 -14.42 -15.63 11.25
CA TRP A 98 -14.03 -14.81 12.38
C TRP A 98 -15.11 -13.78 12.69
N VAL A 99 -15.43 -13.63 13.97
CA VAL A 99 -16.47 -12.73 14.46
C VAL A 99 -15.83 -11.66 15.31
N CYS A 100 -16.00 -10.40 14.92
CA CYS A 100 -15.48 -9.24 15.63
C CYS A 100 -16.61 -8.55 16.41
N THR A 101 -16.46 -8.47 17.74
CA THR A 101 -17.37 -7.74 18.63
C THR A 101 -16.64 -6.52 19.17
N VAL A 102 -17.03 -5.34 18.70
CA VAL A 102 -16.47 -4.06 19.15
C VAL A 102 -17.29 -3.51 20.31
N ASP A 103 -16.62 -3.06 21.37
CA ASP A 103 -17.25 -2.38 22.50
C ASP A 103 -18.05 -1.17 21.96
N ASN A 104 -19.35 -1.10 22.26
CA ASN A 104 -20.34 -0.10 21.79
C ASN A 104 -20.96 -0.31 20.40
N LYS A 105 -20.60 -1.34 19.62
CA LYS A 105 -21.36 -1.74 18.42
C LYS A 105 -22.41 -2.78 18.79
N HIS A 106 -23.65 -2.57 18.33
CA HIS A 106 -24.78 -3.45 18.64
C HIS A 106 -24.78 -4.76 17.83
N LYS A 107 -24.01 -4.83 16.73
CA LYS A 107 -23.99 -5.97 15.82
C LYS A 107 -22.56 -6.46 15.62
N PRO A 108 -22.30 -7.77 15.77
CA PRO A 108 -21.00 -8.36 15.45
C PRO A 108 -20.74 -8.29 13.94
N GLU A 109 -19.48 -8.09 13.58
CA GLU A 109 -19.00 -8.11 12.20
C GLU A 109 -18.44 -9.50 11.88
N PHE A 110 -18.87 -10.07 10.75
CA PHE A 110 -18.47 -11.40 10.31
C PHE A 110 -17.48 -11.29 9.17
N HIS A 111 -16.35 -11.99 9.30
CA HIS A 111 -15.30 -12.03 8.31
C HIS A 111 -15.01 -13.49 7.94
N PRO A 112 -14.78 -13.80 6.65
CA PRO A 112 -14.24 -15.09 6.25
C PRO A 112 -12.94 -15.40 7.00
N ASP A 113 -12.65 -16.68 7.23
CA ASP A 113 -11.39 -17.11 7.84
C ASP A 113 -10.18 -16.55 7.07
N PRO A 114 -9.43 -15.60 7.65
CA PRO A 114 -8.28 -14.99 7.00
C PRO A 114 -7.16 -16.00 6.73
N VAL A 115 -7.05 -17.07 7.52
CA VAL A 115 -6.01 -18.09 7.35
C VAL A 115 -6.35 -18.95 6.13
N LEU A 116 -7.61 -19.39 6.01
CA LEU A 116 -8.07 -20.13 4.84
C LEU A 116 -7.97 -19.30 3.56
N GLU A 117 -8.36 -18.03 3.60
CA GLU A 117 -8.26 -17.13 2.44
C GLU A 117 -6.79 -16.91 2.04
N LEU A 118 -5.90 -16.77 3.02
CA LEU A 118 -4.47 -16.58 2.76
C LEU A 118 -3.82 -17.81 2.11
N THR A 119 -4.24 -19.02 2.47
CA THR A 119 -3.79 -20.25 1.80
C THR A 119 -4.14 -20.23 0.31
N ARG A 120 -5.38 -19.83 -0.04
CA ARG A 120 -5.79 -19.67 -1.44
C ARG A 120 -4.98 -18.58 -2.15
N GLN A 121 -4.72 -17.47 -1.48
CA GLN A 121 -3.90 -16.39 -2.03
C GLN A 121 -2.49 -16.84 -2.36
N ILE A 122 -1.87 -17.71 -1.54
CA ILE A 122 -0.56 -18.29 -1.87
C ILE A 122 -0.63 -19.07 -3.18
N GLU A 123 -1.61 -19.96 -3.34
CA GLU A 123 -1.76 -20.79 -4.55
C GLU A 123 -1.93 -19.92 -5.80
N ILE A 124 -2.70 -18.83 -5.70
CA ILE A 124 -2.90 -17.86 -6.78
C ILE A 124 -1.60 -17.10 -7.10
N VAL A 125 -0.88 -16.61 -6.09
CA VAL A 125 0.39 -15.89 -6.27
C VAL A 125 1.45 -16.82 -6.88
N GLU A 126 1.53 -18.06 -6.40
CA GLU A 126 2.44 -19.07 -6.93
C GLU A 126 2.12 -19.39 -8.39
N SER A 127 0.86 -19.67 -8.71
CA SER A 127 0.40 -19.92 -10.08
C SER A 127 0.71 -18.74 -10.99
N TYR A 128 0.51 -17.52 -10.52
CA TYR A 128 0.84 -16.30 -11.28
C TYR A 128 2.33 -16.19 -11.60
N MET A 129 3.21 -16.51 -10.64
CA MET A 129 4.66 -16.54 -10.87
C MET A 129 5.04 -17.63 -11.87
N GLN A 130 4.47 -18.83 -11.73
CA GLN A 130 4.72 -19.97 -12.63
C GLN A 130 4.32 -19.64 -14.07
N LEU A 131 3.15 -19.03 -14.28
CA LEU A 131 2.68 -18.56 -15.58
C LEU A 131 3.62 -17.52 -16.22
N ARG A 132 4.34 -16.75 -15.39
CA ARG A 132 5.36 -15.78 -15.83
C ARG A 132 6.76 -16.41 -15.91
N GLY A 133 6.84 -17.73 -15.88
CA GLY A 133 8.05 -18.52 -16.05
C GLY A 133 8.96 -18.55 -14.82
N LEU A 134 8.43 -18.32 -13.62
CA LEU A 134 9.17 -18.41 -12.37
C LEU A 134 8.50 -19.42 -11.43
N SER A 135 9.13 -20.57 -11.24
CA SER A 135 8.71 -21.56 -10.25
C SER A 135 9.62 -21.49 -9.03
N LEU A 136 9.03 -21.25 -7.86
CA LEU A 136 9.77 -21.28 -6.60
C LEU A 136 9.76 -22.71 -6.03
N PRO A 137 10.80 -23.13 -5.31
CA PRO A 137 10.78 -24.41 -4.62
C PRO A 137 9.73 -24.42 -3.51
N LYS A 138 9.23 -25.62 -3.17
CA LYS A 138 8.22 -25.78 -2.13
C LYS A 138 8.75 -25.30 -0.78
N GLY A 139 7.93 -24.54 -0.06
CA GLY A 139 8.27 -23.98 1.26
C GLY A 139 8.96 -22.62 1.23
N ASN A 140 9.16 -22.02 0.04
CA ASN A 140 9.76 -20.69 -0.11
C ASN A 140 8.75 -19.54 -0.13
N ILE A 141 7.47 -19.87 -0.19
CA ILE A 141 6.39 -18.93 0.03
C ILE A 141 5.83 -19.21 1.42
N THR A 142 5.81 -18.19 2.27
CA THR A 142 5.20 -18.26 3.60
C THR A 142 4.01 -17.33 3.71
N ALA A 143 3.08 -17.68 4.58
CA ALA A 143 1.87 -16.91 4.86
C ALA A 143 1.90 -16.34 6.26
N LYS A 144 1.51 -15.07 6.40
CA LYS A 144 1.20 -14.46 7.69
C LYS A 144 -0.10 -13.64 7.67
N VAL A 145 -0.93 -13.83 8.68
CA VAL A 145 -2.04 -12.93 9.00
C VAL A 145 -1.57 -12.01 10.12
N ILE A 146 -1.51 -10.70 9.87
CA ILE A 146 -1.08 -9.71 10.86
C ILE A 146 -2.28 -8.93 11.37
N LEU A 147 -2.39 -8.84 12.71
CA LEU A 147 -3.38 -8.06 13.43
C LEU A 147 -2.69 -6.81 14.03
N PRO A 148 -2.54 -5.72 13.27
CA PRO A 148 -1.73 -4.58 13.69
C PRO A 148 -2.42 -3.63 14.68
N ASN A 149 -3.70 -3.85 15.00
CA ASN A 149 -4.48 -2.96 15.85
C ASN A 149 -4.27 -3.29 17.35
N PRO A 150 -3.82 -2.34 18.19
CA PRO A 150 -3.66 -2.56 19.64
C PRO A 150 -4.95 -2.89 20.38
N THR A 151 -6.10 -2.49 19.84
CA THR A 151 -7.42 -2.77 20.43
C THR A 151 -7.98 -4.14 20.06
N CYS A 152 -7.31 -4.87 19.17
CA CYS A 152 -7.71 -6.21 18.75
C CYS A 152 -7.34 -7.22 19.83
N ARG A 153 -8.35 -7.90 20.37
CA ARG A 153 -8.23 -8.95 21.38
C ARG A 153 -8.66 -10.29 20.76
N PRO A 154 -7.77 -10.98 20.03
CA PRO A 154 -8.07 -12.28 19.44
C PRO A 154 -8.20 -13.35 20.53
N ALA A 155 -9.19 -14.23 20.38
CA ALA A 155 -9.40 -15.38 21.23
C ALA A 155 -8.24 -16.39 21.13
N TYR A 156 -8.10 -17.23 22.15
CA TYR A 156 -7.02 -18.22 22.22
C TYR A 156 -6.89 -19.10 20.95
N PRO A 157 -7.97 -19.64 20.36
CA PRO A 157 -7.88 -20.45 19.14
C PRO A 157 -7.21 -19.70 17.98
N ILE A 158 -7.49 -18.41 17.82
CA ILE A 158 -6.90 -17.57 16.77
C ILE A 158 -5.39 -17.37 17.02
N THR A 159 -5.00 -17.08 18.26
CA THR A 159 -3.59 -16.82 18.61
C THR A 159 -2.67 -18.03 18.53
N PHE A 160 -3.25 -19.24 18.51
CA PHE A 160 -2.52 -20.50 18.42
C PHE A 160 -2.13 -20.86 16.99
N HIS A 161 -2.78 -20.25 15.98
CA HIS A 161 -2.39 -20.45 14.59
C HIS A 161 -0.99 -19.87 14.32
N PRO A 162 -0.04 -20.66 13.77
CA PRO A 162 1.33 -20.21 13.51
C PRO A 162 1.43 -19.14 12.40
N GLU A 163 0.40 -19.03 11.55
CA GLU A 163 0.25 -18.00 10.54
C GLU A 163 -0.17 -16.66 11.15
N VAL A 164 -0.81 -16.65 12.33
CA VAL A 164 -1.38 -15.44 12.94
C VAL A 164 -0.37 -14.75 13.86
N ILE A 165 -0.14 -13.47 13.59
CA ILE A 165 0.68 -12.57 14.42
C ILE A 165 -0.27 -11.56 15.08
N SER A 166 -0.53 -11.74 16.38
CA SER A 166 -1.29 -10.79 17.20
C SER A 166 -0.54 -9.46 17.36
N TYR A 167 -1.23 -8.43 17.85
CA TYR A 167 -0.62 -7.12 18.07
C TYR A 167 0.63 -7.20 18.97
N ASP A 168 0.57 -7.93 20.08
CA ASP A 168 1.70 -8.02 21.03
C ASP A 168 2.93 -8.65 20.37
N LYS A 169 2.73 -9.77 19.68
CA LYS A 169 3.78 -10.42 18.89
C LYS A 169 4.30 -9.45 17.82
N TRP A 170 3.41 -8.80 17.08
CA TRP A 170 3.76 -7.82 16.06
C TRP A 170 4.58 -6.67 16.64
N ALA A 171 4.19 -6.10 17.77
CA ALA A 171 4.88 -5.00 18.45
C ALA A 171 6.29 -5.42 18.91
N GLU A 172 6.46 -6.65 19.37
CA GLU A 172 7.72 -7.19 19.85
C GLU A 172 8.67 -7.67 18.75
N LEU A 173 8.19 -7.88 17.52
CA LEU A 173 9.05 -8.26 16.40
C LEU A 173 10.14 -7.22 16.18
N LYS A 174 11.38 -7.65 16.39
CA LYS A 174 12.61 -6.89 16.13
C LYS A 174 13.31 -7.49 14.92
N SER A 175 14.15 -6.67 14.28
CA SER A 175 15.07 -7.18 13.27
C SER A 175 15.95 -8.25 13.92
N GLU A 176 15.72 -9.51 13.57
CA GLU A 176 16.62 -10.57 13.94
C GLU A 176 17.92 -10.37 13.16
N LYS A 177 18.97 -9.88 13.82
CA LYS A 177 20.34 -10.05 13.35
C LYS A 177 20.73 -11.53 13.43
N LYS A 178 20.02 -12.42 12.72
CA LYS A 178 20.42 -13.83 12.62
C LYS A 178 21.62 -13.90 11.67
N THR A 179 22.80 -13.86 12.28
CA THR A 179 24.12 -14.25 11.78
C THR A 179 24.11 -15.73 11.39
N GLY A 180 23.36 -16.07 10.34
CA GLY A 180 23.21 -17.43 9.82
C GLY A 180 22.73 -17.37 8.38
N VAL A 181 23.59 -17.79 7.46
CA VAL A 181 23.47 -17.56 6.03
C VAL A 181 22.69 -18.70 5.36
N SER A 182 21.43 -18.91 5.72
CA SER A 182 20.53 -19.79 4.95
C SER A 182 19.63 -18.93 4.05
N SER A 183 20.14 -18.59 2.88
CA SER A 183 19.33 -18.04 1.79
C SER A 183 18.84 -19.23 1.00
N TRP A 184 17.54 -19.50 0.97
CA TRP A 184 16.92 -20.56 0.16
C TRP A 184 17.36 -20.61 -1.30
N ILE A 185 17.74 -19.46 -1.86
CA ILE A 185 18.26 -19.35 -3.23
C ILE A 185 19.63 -20.05 -3.36
N LYS A 186 20.35 -20.27 -2.25
CA LYS A 186 21.57 -21.09 -2.20
C LYS A 186 21.27 -22.58 -2.21
N ASP A 187 20.23 -23.01 -1.50
CA ASP A 187 19.96 -24.44 -1.33
C ASP A 187 19.17 -25.04 -2.51
N ALA A 188 18.32 -24.25 -3.17
CA ALA A 188 17.56 -24.71 -4.34
C ALA A 188 18.39 -24.88 -5.62
N PHE A 189 19.59 -24.28 -5.67
CA PHE A 189 20.46 -24.27 -6.84
C PHE A 189 21.88 -24.71 -6.47
N HIS A 190 22.00 -25.95 -5.99
CA HIS A 190 23.29 -26.62 -5.82
C HIS A 190 23.94 -26.84 -7.19
N GLY A 191 24.61 -25.80 -7.73
CA GLY A 191 25.44 -25.95 -8.92
C GLY A 191 25.82 -24.69 -9.71
N SER A 192 25.19 -23.51 -9.51
CA SER A 192 25.47 -22.35 -10.37
C SER A 192 25.92 -21.09 -9.62
N LYS A 193 26.83 -20.36 -10.29
CA LYS A 193 27.44 -19.10 -9.87
C LYS A 193 26.39 -18.08 -9.38
N SER A 194 26.80 -17.19 -8.48
CA SER A 194 26.01 -16.08 -7.91
C SER A 194 25.12 -15.31 -8.92
N GLY A 195 25.49 -15.27 -10.20
CA GLY A 195 24.69 -14.63 -11.26
C GLY A 195 23.31 -15.24 -11.50
N ALA A 196 23.11 -16.55 -11.37
CA ALA A 196 21.79 -17.17 -11.56
C ALA A 196 20.82 -16.83 -10.40
N GLN A 197 21.37 -16.54 -9.22
CA GLN A 197 20.59 -16.16 -8.03
C GLN A 197 20.05 -14.74 -8.15
N ASP A 198 20.89 -13.82 -8.65
CA ASP A 198 20.47 -12.47 -8.96
C ASP A 198 19.40 -12.46 -10.07
N GLU A 199 19.51 -13.34 -11.08
CA GLU A 199 18.52 -13.45 -12.15
C GLU A 199 17.12 -13.84 -11.64
N VAL A 200 17.02 -14.85 -10.77
CA VAL A 200 15.73 -15.24 -10.14
C VAL A 200 15.14 -14.10 -9.32
N PHE A 201 15.98 -13.42 -8.54
CA PHE A 201 15.55 -12.30 -7.69
C PHE A 201 15.09 -11.10 -8.53
N GLN A 202 15.81 -10.77 -9.60
CA GLN A 202 15.42 -9.73 -10.56
C GLN A 202 14.13 -10.09 -11.29
N LYS A 203 13.98 -11.35 -11.73
CA LYS A 203 12.76 -11.84 -12.38
C LYS A 203 11.56 -11.76 -11.45
N LEU A 204 11.73 -12.14 -10.18
CA LEU A 204 10.70 -12.02 -9.15
C LEU A 204 10.29 -10.56 -8.93
N HIS A 205 11.26 -9.67 -8.78
CA HIS A 205 11.00 -8.25 -8.64
C HIS A 205 10.27 -7.66 -9.85
N PHE A 206 10.65 -8.07 -11.06
CA PHE A 206 10.03 -7.67 -12.31
C PHE A 206 8.58 -8.17 -12.41
N ILE A 207 8.33 -9.45 -12.09
CA ILE A 207 6.98 -10.03 -12.10
C ILE A 207 6.07 -9.26 -11.15
N LEU A 208 6.51 -9.01 -9.92
CA LEU A 208 5.71 -8.33 -8.91
C LEU A 208 5.57 -6.82 -9.15
N SER A 209 6.59 -6.16 -9.72
CA SER A 209 6.49 -4.74 -10.09
C SER A 209 5.61 -4.48 -11.30
N THR A 210 5.37 -5.52 -12.12
CA THR A 210 4.48 -5.47 -13.29
C THR A 210 3.13 -6.17 -13.05
N ALA A 211 2.91 -6.67 -11.83
CA ALA A 211 1.63 -7.27 -11.46
C ALA A 211 0.53 -6.19 -11.40
N PRO A 212 -0.72 -6.51 -11.79
CA PRO A 212 -1.82 -5.58 -11.60
C PRO A 212 -1.97 -5.22 -10.12
N MET A 213 -2.31 -3.99 -9.80
CA MET A 213 -2.43 -3.49 -8.43
C MET A 213 -3.62 -2.54 -8.29
N TRP A 214 -3.95 -2.14 -7.07
CA TRP A 214 -4.88 -1.02 -6.88
C TRP A 214 -4.21 0.31 -7.22
N ASP A 215 -5.02 1.30 -7.57
CA ASP A 215 -4.53 2.67 -7.60
C ASP A 215 -4.22 3.11 -6.18
N ARG A 216 -3.23 4.00 -6.05
CA ARG A 216 -2.74 4.49 -4.77
C ARG A 216 -2.80 6.01 -4.74
N LEU A 217 -3.52 6.55 -3.78
CA LEU A 217 -3.39 7.95 -3.38
C LEU A 217 -2.37 8.07 -2.25
N GLU A 218 -1.41 8.98 -2.40
CA GLU A 218 -0.43 9.34 -1.39
C GLU A 218 -0.68 10.78 -0.94
N PHE A 219 -0.80 10.99 0.36
CA PHE A 219 -1.00 12.29 0.99
C PHE A 219 0.21 12.64 1.86
N LYS A 220 0.26 13.90 2.30
CA LYS A 220 1.25 14.33 3.30
C LYS A 220 1.13 13.54 4.60
N GLY A 221 2.29 13.25 5.19
CA GLY A 221 2.43 12.50 6.45
C GLY A 221 2.30 10.99 6.28
N ASP A 222 2.83 10.44 5.16
CA ASP A 222 2.87 9.01 4.84
C ASP A 222 1.50 8.31 4.89
N ARG A 223 0.43 9.07 4.63
CA ARG A 223 -0.92 8.52 4.55
C ARG A 223 -1.20 8.05 3.14
N HIS A 224 -1.73 6.83 3.05
CA HIS A 224 -1.97 6.16 1.79
C HIS A 224 -3.37 5.56 1.75
N ILE A 225 -4.00 5.63 0.58
CA ILE A 225 -5.30 4.99 0.33
C ILE A 225 -5.18 4.15 -0.94
N LEU A 226 -5.56 2.87 -0.85
CA LEU A 226 -5.75 2.00 -2.01
C LEU A 226 -7.18 2.10 -2.52
N GLY A 227 -7.38 1.91 -3.81
CA GLY A 227 -8.71 1.88 -4.42
C GLY A 227 -8.68 2.12 -5.92
N GLU A 228 -9.75 2.72 -6.46
CA GLU A 228 -9.87 3.03 -7.88
C GLU A 228 -10.01 4.53 -8.10
N PHE A 229 -9.10 5.10 -8.89
CA PHE A 229 -9.29 6.38 -9.52
C PHE A 229 -10.53 6.34 -10.44
N ILE A 230 -11.32 7.40 -10.46
CA ILE A 230 -12.48 7.46 -11.35
C ILE A 230 -12.24 8.55 -12.39
N GLU A 231 -12.10 9.78 -11.93
CA GLU A 231 -11.93 10.94 -12.80
C GLU A 231 -11.46 12.16 -12.00
N PHE A 232 -11.09 13.22 -12.73
CA PHE A 232 -10.91 14.54 -12.13
C PHE A 232 -12.23 15.31 -12.09
N LYS A 233 -12.39 16.15 -11.07
CA LYS A 233 -13.49 17.12 -10.93
C LYS A 233 -12.90 18.52 -10.74
N GLY A 234 -13.46 19.52 -11.43
CA GLY A 234 -12.93 20.89 -11.39
C GLY A 234 -13.48 21.78 -12.49
N ASN A 235 -12.82 22.91 -12.73
CA ASN A 235 -13.13 23.81 -13.85
C ASN A 235 -12.72 23.20 -15.20
N SER A 236 -13.42 23.62 -16.26
CA SER A 236 -13.21 23.10 -17.62
C SER A 236 -11.75 23.20 -18.09
N ASP A 237 -11.06 24.31 -17.84
CA ASP A 237 -9.66 24.49 -18.29
C ASP A 237 -8.71 23.46 -17.68
N ASP A 238 -8.87 23.19 -16.38
CA ASP A 238 -8.04 22.23 -15.66
C ASP A 238 -8.37 20.80 -16.11
N LEU A 239 -9.66 20.50 -16.30
CA LEU A 239 -10.09 19.20 -16.83
C LEU A 239 -9.55 18.97 -18.24
N GLN A 240 -9.48 20.01 -19.08
CA GLN A 240 -8.89 19.93 -20.41
C GLN A 240 -7.39 19.64 -20.35
N ALA A 241 -6.64 20.32 -19.46
CA ALA A 241 -5.23 20.03 -19.25
C ALA A 241 -5.00 18.60 -18.74
N LEU A 242 -5.84 18.13 -17.80
CA LEU A 242 -5.74 16.81 -17.20
C LEU A 242 -6.21 15.66 -18.11
N ARG A 243 -6.73 15.92 -19.32
CA ARG A 243 -7.07 14.87 -20.30
C ARG A 243 -5.87 14.02 -20.71
N LEU A 244 -4.65 14.57 -20.56
CA LEU A 244 -3.40 13.88 -20.82
C LEU A 244 -3.14 12.75 -19.81
N VAL A 245 -3.73 12.85 -18.61
CA VAL A 245 -3.69 11.81 -17.59
C VAL A 245 -4.63 10.68 -17.98
N ASN A 246 -4.13 9.79 -18.83
CA ASN A 246 -4.81 8.56 -19.21
C ASN A 246 -4.13 7.36 -18.53
N ARG A 247 -4.90 6.47 -17.89
CA ARG A 247 -4.37 5.26 -17.23
C ARG A 247 -3.49 4.39 -18.14
N SER A 248 -3.79 4.36 -19.44
CA SER A 248 -3.00 3.61 -20.44
C SER A 248 -1.69 4.30 -20.82
N LYS A 249 -1.47 5.57 -20.47
CA LYS A 249 -0.25 6.32 -20.82
C LYS A 249 0.54 6.79 -19.62
N VAL A 250 -0.12 7.01 -18.49
CA VAL A 250 0.45 7.56 -17.26
C VAL A 250 0.41 6.49 -16.18
N SER A 251 1.56 6.21 -15.59
CA SER A 251 1.71 5.26 -14.48
C SER A 251 1.59 5.94 -13.13
N ARG A 252 2.05 7.19 -13.03
CA ARG A 252 2.00 7.98 -11.80
C ARG A 252 1.92 9.46 -12.15
N PHE A 253 1.27 10.25 -11.32
CA PHE A 253 1.47 11.70 -11.33
C PHE A 253 1.78 12.21 -9.93
N THR A 254 2.62 13.23 -9.84
CA THR A 254 2.98 13.89 -8.58
C THR A 254 2.47 15.33 -8.59
N VAL A 255 2.04 15.82 -7.43
CA VAL A 255 1.49 17.16 -7.28
C VAL A 255 2.46 17.99 -6.45
N GLN A 256 2.97 19.04 -7.05
CA GLN A 256 3.89 19.97 -6.43
C GLN A 256 3.22 21.34 -6.27
N LYS A 257 3.50 21.99 -5.14
CA LYS A 257 3.13 23.39 -4.97
C LYS A 257 4.17 24.23 -5.71
N ALA A 258 3.74 25.07 -6.64
CA ALA A 258 4.63 26.03 -7.27
C ALA A 258 5.22 26.95 -6.17
N SER A 259 6.56 27.05 -6.11
CA SER A 259 7.24 27.96 -5.18
C SER A 259 6.93 29.41 -5.59
N MET A 260 6.32 30.18 -4.71
CA MET A 260 5.92 31.56 -4.98
C MET A 260 7.06 32.53 -4.64
N LEU A 261 7.82 32.93 -5.66
CA LEU A 261 8.46 34.24 -5.73
C LEU A 261 7.67 35.08 -6.74
N GLY A 262 6.55 35.67 -6.32
CA GLY A 262 5.81 36.65 -7.12
C GLY A 262 4.29 36.50 -7.10
N LEU A 263 3.60 37.63 -7.10
CA LEU A 263 2.14 37.78 -7.05
C LEU A 263 1.43 37.05 -8.20
N GLY A 264 0.93 35.84 -7.95
CA GLY A 264 0.12 35.09 -8.91
C GLY A 264 -0.75 34.05 -8.23
N ARG A 265 -1.98 33.85 -8.75
CA ARG A 265 -2.94 32.85 -8.27
C ARG A 265 -2.23 31.49 -8.14
N SER A 266 -2.07 30.99 -6.91
CA SER A 266 -1.32 29.78 -6.61
C SER A 266 -1.84 28.59 -7.42
N ARG A 267 -1.12 28.18 -8.48
CA ARG A 267 -1.39 26.95 -9.24
C ARG A 267 -0.56 25.81 -8.66
N LEU A 268 -1.05 24.58 -8.85
CA LEU A 268 -0.31 23.35 -8.59
C LEU A 268 0.35 22.89 -9.89
N GLN A 269 1.56 22.39 -9.78
CA GLN A 269 2.26 21.68 -10.86
C GLN A 269 1.97 20.20 -10.70
N VAL A 270 1.50 19.56 -11.76
CA VAL A 270 1.26 18.12 -11.82
C VAL A 270 2.26 17.53 -12.80
N LEU A 271 3.20 16.74 -12.29
CA LEU A 271 4.22 16.09 -13.09
C LEU A 271 3.78 14.67 -13.42
N LEU A 272 3.69 14.36 -14.71
CA LEU A 272 3.27 13.05 -15.19
C LEU A 272 4.47 12.15 -15.43
N SER A 273 4.42 10.95 -14.83
CA SER A 273 5.32 9.86 -15.15
C SER A 273 4.65 8.98 -16.20
N PRO A 274 5.19 8.89 -17.42
CA PRO A 274 4.67 7.99 -18.43
C PRO A 274 4.75 6.54 -17.94
N ARG A 275 3.90 5.70 -18.52
CA ARG A 275 3.91 4.25 -18.30
C ARG A 275 4.95 3.63 -19.22
N ASP A 276 5.92 2.96 -18.62
CA ASP A 276 6.91 2.22 -19.39
C ASP A 276 6.36 0.84 -19.76
N TYR A 277 6.24 0.59 -21.06
CA TYR A 277 5.84 -0.69 -21.63
C TYR A 277 7.04 -1.51 -22.12
N ARG A 278 8.25 -0.96 -22.07
CA ARG A 278 9.48 -1.61 -22.56
C ARG A 278 10.28 -2.06 -21.35
N ALA A 279 10.65 -3.35 -21.32
CA ALA A 279 11.46 -3.92 -20.25
C ALA A 279 12.94 -3.49 -20.32
N ASP A 280 13.34 -2.71 -21.32
CA ASP A 280 14.72 -2.32 -21.58
C ASP A 280 14.88 -0.80 -21.69
N ALA A 281 15.89 -0.33 -20.95
CA ALA A 281 16.55 0.97 -20.97
C ALA A 281 15.85 2.14 -20.25
N ALA A 282 16.61 2.70 -19.30
CA ALA A 282 16.45 4.02 -18.73
C ALA A 282 16.45 5.08 -19.85
N SER A 283 15.29 5.33 -20.43
CA SER A 283 15.04 6.50 -21.24
C SER A 283 14.86 7.68 -20.29
N ALA A 284 15.47 8.81 -20.62
CA ALA A 284 15.29 10.05 -19.86
C ALA A 284 13.79 10.36 -19.83
N PHE A 285 13.16 10.15 -18.67
CA PHE A 285 11.74 10.38 -18.48
C PHE A 285 11.45 11.86 -18.71
N GLU A 286 10.89 12.20 -19.85
CA GLU A 286 10.40 13.54 -20.14
C GLU A 286 9.11 13.70 -19.33
N TRP A 287 9.23 14.34 -18.17
CA TRP A 287 8.07 14.62 -17.31
C TRP A 287 7.22 15.68 -17.99
N GLU A 288 5.98 15.34 -18.30
CA GLU A 288 5.02 16.33 -18.78
C GLU A 288 4.48 17.11 -17.57
N GLU A 289 4.61 18.43 -17.61
CA GLU A 289 4.16 19.31 -16.53
C GLU A 289 2.82 19.96 -16.90
N LEU A 290 1.83 19.76 -16.04
CA LEU A 290 0.53 20.41 -16.15
C LEU A 290 0.36 21.41 -15.01
N SER A 291 -0.27 22.54 -15.29
CA SER A 291 -0.61 23.52 -14.26
C SER A 291 -2.11 23.50 -14.01
N VAL A 292 -2.55 23.35 -12.76
CA VAL A 292 -3.98 23.29 -12.37
C VAL A 292 -4.25 24.09 -11.10
N LYS A 293 -5.51 24.37 -10.80
CA LYS A 293 -5.94 25.06 -9.58
C LYS A 293 -5.88 24.13 -8.36
N PRO A 294 -5.62 24.66 -7.16
CA PRO A 294 -5.62 23.90 -5.91
C PRO A 294 -6.96 23.27 -5.54
N SER A 295 -8.06 23.81 -6.08
CA SER A 295 -9.43 23.34 -5.87
C SER A 295 -9.81 22.16 -6.75
N THR A 296 -8.97 21.76 -7.70
CA THR A 296 -9.24 20.60 -8.55
C THR A 296 -9.14 19.32 -7.72
N GLU A 297 -10.06 18.41 -7.95
CA GLU A 297 -10.30 17.23 -7.12
C GLU A 297 -10.11 15.95 -7.94
N VAL A 298 -9.72 14.89 -7.23
CA VAL A 298 -9.72 13.51 -7.72
C VAL A 298 -10.93 12.81 -7.11
N LEU A 299 -11.78 12.24 -7.96
CA LEU A 299 -12.82 11.31 -7.54
C LEU A 299 -12.18 9.92 -7.46
N PHE A 300 -12.21 9.31 -6.28
CA PHE A 300 -11.54 8.05 -5.98
C PHE A 300 -12.43 7.18 -5.11
N GLN A 301 -12.54 5.90 -5.43
CA GLN A 301 -13.29 4.93 -4.63
C GLN A 301 -12.32 4.12 -3.78
N PRO A 302 -12.27 4.34 -2.45
CA PRO A 302 -11.40 3.57 -1.56
C PRO A 302 -11.71 2.07 -1.61
N LEU A 303 -10.68 1.26 -1.39
CA LEU A 303 -10.80 -0.17 -1.20
C LEU A 303 -11.78 -0.47 -0.05
N ASN A 304 -12.68 -1.44 -0.26
CA ASN A 304 -13.77 -1.81 0.66
C ASN A 304 -14.88 -0.74 0.86
N SER A 305 -14.88 0.34 0.08
CA SER A 305 -15.98 1.31 0.04
C SER A 305 -16.81 1.16 -1.23
N ASN A 306 -18.14 1.21 -1.08
CA ASN A 306 -19.07 1.30 -2.21
C ASN A 306 -19.31 2.74 -2.67
N LYS A 307 -18.67 3.73 -2.02
CA LYS A 307 -18.85 5.15 -2.29
C LYS A 307 -17.53 5.77 -2.74
N ALA A 308 -17.60 6.53 -3.82
CA ALA A 308 -16.51 7.37 -4.27
C ALA A 308 -16.40 8.65 -3.41
N CYS A 309 -15.17 9.03 -3.07
CA CYS A 309 -14.83 10.20 -2.29
C CYS A 309 -14.06 11.19 -3.17
N LYS A 310 -14.21 12.49 -2.86
CA LYS A 310 -13.50 13.56 -3.56
C LYS A 310 -12.31 14.00 -2.72
N PHE A 311 -11.14 14.07 -3.34
CA PHE A 311 -9.90 14.50 -2.70
C PHE A 311 -9.31 15.68 -3.45
N LYS A 312 -9.08 16.81 -2.77
CA LYS A 312 -8.43 17.98 -3.37
C LYS A 312 -6.99 17.65 -3.74
N LEU A 313 -6.56 17.99 -4.97
CA LEU A 313 -5.18 17.79 -5.44
C LEU A 313 -4.16 18.48 -4.53
N SER A 314 -4.51 19.60 -3.92
CA SER A 314 -3.65 20.32 -2.97
C SER A 314 -3.24 19.52 -1.73
N ASN A 315 -3.98 18.46 -1.40
CA ASN A 315 -3.70 17.56 -0.29
C ASN A 315 -2.95 16.28 -0.71
N ILE A 316 -2.92 16.00 -2.01
CA ILE A 316 -2.30 14.81 -2.60
C ILE A 316 -0.83 15.12 -2.90
N ILE A 317 0.06 14.19 -2.61
CA ILE A 317 1.46 14.21 -3.04
C ILE A 317 1.60 13.50 -4.38
N SER A 318 1.03 12.31 -4.49
CA SER A 318 1.09 11.54 -5.73
C SER A 318 -0.07 10.57 -5.88
N VAL A 319 -0.31 10.17 -7.12
CA VAL A 319 -1.27 9.12 -7.45
C VAL A 319 -0.57 8.14 -8.38
N SER A 320 -0.54 6.87 -7.98
CA SER A 320 -0.13 5.77 -8.86
C SER A 320 -1.36 5.13 -9.45
N LEU A 321 -1.35 4.94 -10.76
CA LEU A 321 -2.43 4.35 -11.54
C LEU A 321 -2.02 2.95 -11.99
N SER A 322 -2.82 1.94 -11.69
CA SER A 322 -2.70 0.61 -12.30
C SER A 322 -3.26 0.62 -13.72
N ALA A 323 -2.70 -0.25 -14.56
CA ALA A 323 -3.29 -0.66 -15.82
C ALA A 323 -4.31 -1.80 -15.61
#